data_AF-X1BZC2-F1
#
_entry.id   AF-X1BZC2-F1
#
_cell.length_a   1.000
_cell.length_b   1.000
_cell.length_c   1.000
_cell.angle_alpha   90.00
_cell.angle_beta   90.00
_cell.angle_gamma   90.00
#
_symmetry.space_group_name_H-M   'P 1'
#
loop_
_entity.id
_entity.type
_entity.pdbx_description
1 polymer ?
#
loop_
_entity_poly.entity_id
_entity_poly.type
_entity_poly.pdbx_seq_one_letter_code
_entity_poly.pdbx_strand_id
1 'polypeptide(L)'
;DINAVFLKQDDGTEQTIALKRNGEIAVLDEKGRELDKFKVPYGATVIVKDGQKVKTTDVLFGWDPHRTPILAEVLGIIRFVDILEGETIRVEEERKGQVGKPVVIEHKGDKHPQIIVEDAEGKILDVHYLPAGARVEVVEGQQVHAGQLLAHQPRATGGTQDITGGLPRVTEVFEARKPKDPAAMAEISGRVELRSDKRKGKMTIIIRGESGMEKEHHVPRDRHLNVHAGDMAEAGDPLTDGPLVPHDILRIKGEEALQRYLISEIQNVYRSQNVVINGA
;
A
#
# COMPACT_ATOMS: atom_id res chain seq x y z
N ASP A 1 -12.37 -0.76 -12.68
CA ASP A 1 -11.14 -1.56 -12.91
C ASP A 1 -10.42 -1.71 -11.58
N ILE A 2 -10.52 -2.89 -10.95
CA ILE A 2 -10.07 -3.13 -9.57
C ILE A 2 -9.34 -4.46 -9.37
N ASN A 3 -9.12 -5.24 -10.44
CA ASN A 3 -8.65 -6.63 -10.35
C ASN A 3 -9.40 -7.42 -9.26
N ALA A 4 -10.72 -7.56 -9.42
CA ALA A 4 -11.59 -8.19 -8.42
C ALA A 4 -11.39 -9.70 -8.38
N VAL A 5 -11.22 -10.25 -7.18
CA VAL A 5 -11.19 -11.71 -6.95
C VAL A 5 -12.30 -12.13 -6.00
N PHE A 6 -12.82 -13.34 -6.19
CA PHE A 6 -13.82 -13.94 -5.31
C PHE A 6 -13.10 -14.79 -4.26
N LEU A 7 -13.27 -14.42 -3.01
CA LEU A 7 -12.74 -15.15 -1.86
C LEU A 7 -13.89 -15.78 -1.09
N LYS A 8 -13.84 -17.10 -0.93
CA LYS A 8 -14.74 -17.82 -0.04
C LYS A 8 -14.13 -17.88 1.36
N GLN A 9 -14.85 -17.40 2.36
CA GLN A 9 -14.44 -17.45 3.75
C GLN A 9 -14.77 -18.79 4.40
N ASP A 10 -14.14 -19.06 5.55
CA ASP A 10 -14.34 -20.29 6.33
C ASP A 10 -15.78 -20.46 6.82
N ASP A 11 -16.51 -19.36 7.01
CA ASP A 11 -17.93 -19.35 7.39
C ASP A 11 -18.89 -19.63 6.20
N GLY A 12 -18.33 -19.83 5.01
CA GLY A 12 -19.06 -20.10 3.77
C GLY A 12 -19.54 -18.85 3.03
N THR A 13 -19.28 -17.65 3.55
CA THR A 13 -19.59 -16.40 2.85
C THR A 13 -18.63 -16.15 1.71
N GLU A 14 -19.11 -15.50 0.65
CA GLU A 14 -18.28 -15.08 -0.49
C GLU A 14 -18.11 -13.57 -0.47
N GLN A 15 -16.87 -13.11 -0.60
CA GLN A 15 -16.52 -11.70 -0.71
C GLN A 15 -15.79 -11.43 -2.00
N THR A 16 -16.06 -10.25 -2.59
CA THR A 16 -15.30 -9.75 -3.72
C THR A 16 -14.23 -8.80 -3.19
N ILE A 17 -12.96 -9.10 -3.42
CA ILE A 17 -11.83 -8.31 -2.91
C ILE A 17 -11.13 -7.60 -4.08
N ALA A 18 -10.84 -6.31 -3.91
CA ALA A 18 -10.08 -5.53 -4.89
C ALA A 18 -8.56 -5.74 -4.68
N LEU A 19 -7.86 -6.24 -5.69
CA LEU A 19 -6.40 -6.43 -5.64
C LEU A 19 -5.61 -5.37 -6.41
N LYS A 20 -6.27 -4.47 -7.13
CA LYS A 20 -5.58 -3.36 -7.78
C LYS A 20 -5.32 -2.23 -6.78
N ARG A 21 -4.05 -1.85 -6.60
CA ARG A 21 -3.66 -0.75 -5.68
C ARG A 21 -4.16 0.63 -6.09
N ASN A 22 -4.25 0.85 -7.40
CA ASN A 22 -4.87 2.03 -8.03
C ASN A 22 -6.24 1.65 -8.63
N GLY A 23 -7.05 0.91 -7.87
CA GLY A 23 -8.38 0.46 -8.30
C GLY A 23 -9.40 1.60 -8.31
N GLU A 24 -10.33 1.56 -9.26
CA GLU A 24 -11.40 2.56 -9.37
C GLU A 24 -12.74 1.93 -9.77
N ILE A 25 -13.83 2.46 -9.21
CA ILE A 25 -15.22 2.18 -9.61
C ILE A 25 -15.81 3.47 -10.16
N ALA A 26 -16.31 3.41 -11.40
CA ALA A 26 -17.04 4.51 -12.02
C ALA A 26 -18.55 4.22 -11.98
N VAL A 27 -19.34 5.24 -11.67
CA VAL A 27 -20.81 5.21 -11.79
C VAL A 27 -21.17 5.84 -13.12
N LEU A 28 -21.90 5.10 -13.95
CA LEU A 28 -22.30 5.54 -15.29
C LEU A 28 -23.80 5.82 -15.34
N ASP A 29 -24.21 6.73 -16.23
CA ASP A 29 -25.62 6.91 -16.58
C ASP A 29 -26.11 5.83 -17.57
N GLU A 30 -27.40 5.86 -17.91
CA GLU A 30 -28.01 4.90 -18.84
C GLU A 30 -27.41 4.95 -20.26
N LYS A 31 -26.68 6.01 -20.60
CA LYS A 31 -26.01 6.21 -21.89
C LYS A 31 -24.51 5.88 -21.81
N GLY A 32 -24.03 5.37 -20.68
CA GLY A 32 -22.63 5.01 -20.46
C GLY A 32 -21.70 6.19 -20.17
N ARG A 33 -22.24 7.38 -19.85
CA ARG A 33 -21.44 8.55 -19.48
C ARG A 33 -21.07 8.46 -18.01
N GLU A 34 -19.80 8.74 -17.68
CA GLU A 34 -19.32 8.79 -16.30
C GLU A 34 -20.01 9.92 -15.54
N LEU A 35 -20.71 9.56 -14.46
CA LEU A 35 -21.33 10.48 -13.52
C LEU A 35 -20.40 10.78 -12.36
N ASP A 36 -19.72 9.74 -11.85
CA ASP A 36 -18.81 9.86 -10.72
C ASP A 36 -17.77 8.73 -10.75
N LYS A 37 -16.67 8.92 -10.02
CA LYS A 37 -15.53 7.99 -9.99
C LYS A 37 -14.92 7.94 -8.60
N PHE A 38 -14.86 6.73 -8.05
CA PHE A 38 -14.37 6.45 -6.71
C PHE A 38 -13.10 5.63 -6.75
N LYS A 39 -12.06 6.09 -6.04
CA LYS A 39 -10.87 5.27 -5.78
C LYS A 39 -11.21 4.16 -4.80
N VAL A 40 -10.84 2.94 -5.15
CA VAL A 40 -11.05 1.73 -4.35
C VAL A 40 -9.72 1.33 -3.71
N PRO A 41 -9.63 1.33 -2.37
CA PRO A 41 -8.43 0.88 -1.68
C PRO A 41 -8.09 -0.59 -1.99
N TYR A 42 -6.80 -0.90 -2.01
CA TYR A 42 -6.32 -2.28 -2.04
C TYR A 42 -6.88 -3.08 -0.85
N GLY A 43 -7.43 -4.25 -1.14
CA GLY A 43 -8.08 -5.13 -0.16
C GLY A 43 -9.47 -4.69 0.28
N ALA A 44 -10.07 -3.69 -0.38
CA ALA A 44 -11.47 -3.34 -0.12
C ALA A 44 -12.41 -4.48 -0.53
N THR A 45 -13.40 -4.74 0.31
CA THR A 45 -14.53 -5.62 0.01
C THR A 45 -15.52 -4.86 -0.87
N VAL A 46 -15.66 -5.31 -2.11
CA VAL A 46 -16.57 -4.74 -3.10
C VAL A 46 -17.94 -5.37 -2.91
N ILE A 47 -18.96 -4.52 -2.73
CA ILE A 47 -20.33 -4.95 -2.40
C ILE A 47 -21.18 -5.04 -3.67
N VAL A 48 -20.88 -4.18 -4.65
CA VAL A 48 -21.63 -4.09 -5.91
C VAL A 48 -20.99 -4.94 -7.00
N LYS A 49 -21.82 -5.44 -7.92
CA LYS A 49 -21.35 -6.13 -9.13
C LYS A 49 -21.17 -5.16 -10.29
N ASP A 50 -20.31 -5.51 -11.23
CA ASP A 50 -20.19 -4.74 -12.48
C ASP A 50 -21.53 -4.68 -13.22
N GLY A 51 -21.89 -3.50 -13.71
CA GLY A 51 -23.18 -3.21 -14.34
C GLY A 51 -24.40 -3.17 -13.40
N GLN A 52 -24.23 -3.33 -12.09
CA GLN A 52 -25.34 -3.22 -11.13
C GLN A 52 -25.89 -1.79 -11.11
N LYS A 53 -27.23 -1.65 -11.20
CA LYS A 53 -27.89 -0.36 -10.97
C LYS A 53 -27.78 0.01 -9.49
N VAL A 54 -27.23 1.18 -9.21
CA VAL A 54 -27.03 1.72 -7.86
C VAL A 54 -27.76 3.05 -7.69
N LYS A 55 -28.15 3.35 -6.46
CA LYS A 55 -28.67 4.65 -6.03
C LYS A 55 -27.58 5.44 -5.32
N THR A 56 -27.78 6.74 -5.14
CA THR A 56 -26.85 7.64 -4.47
C THR A 56 -26.51 7.26 -3.02
N THR A 57 -27.33 6.44 -2.36
CA THR A 57 -27.13 6.00 -0.97
C THR A 57 -26.47 4.62 -0.84
N ASP A 58 -26.23 3.94 -1.96
CA ASP A 58 -25.75 2.56 -1.93
C ASP A 58 -24.25 2.53 -1.61
N VAL A 59 -23.85 1.61 -0.75
CA VAL A 59 -22.44 1.39 -0.42
C VAL A 59 -21.81 0.55 -1.53
N LEU A 60 -20.80 1.11 -2.20
CA LEU A 60 -20.12 0.44 -3.31
C LEU A 60 -19.08 -0.57 -2.82
N PHE A 61 -18.32 -0.21 -1.78
CA PHE A 61 -17.27 -1.01 -1.18
C PHE A 61 -17.03 -0.61 0.27
N GLY A 62 -16.41 -1.49 1.06
CA GLY A 62 -15.97 -1.24 2.44
C GLY A 62 -14.52 -1.70 2.64
N TRP A 63 -13.80 -1.07 3.57
CA TRP A 63 -12.42 -1.46 3.92
C TRP A 63 -12.14 -1.13 5.38
N ASP A 64 -11.10 -1.74 5.96
CA ASP A 64 -10.61 -1.40 7.30
C ASP A 64 -9.66 -0.19 7.21
N PRO A 65 -10.02 1.00 7.76
CA PRO A 65 -9.16 2.17 7.72
C PRO A 65 -7.97 2.10 8.70
N HIS A 66 -7.95 1.12 9.60
CA HIS A 66 -6.93 0.97 10.63
C HIS A 66 -5.86 -0.06 10.28
N ARG A 67 -5.97 -0.74 9.13
CA ARG A 67 -5.02 -1.76 8.71
C ARG A 67 -4.64 -1.58 7.25
N THR A 68 -3.40 -1.90 6.94
CA THR A 68 -2.93 -2.08 5.56
C THR A 68 -2.79 -3.58 5.31
N PRO A 69 -3.65 -4.17 4.48
CA PRO A 69 -3.59 -5.60 4.20
C PRO A 69 -2.44 -5.93 3.24
N ILE A 70 -1.89 -7.14 3.40
CA ILE A 70 -1.00 -7.81 2.46
C ILE A 70 -1.74 -9.08 2.04
N LEU A 71 -2.22 -9.12 0.80
CA LEU A 71 -3.08 -10.21 0.31
C LEU A 71 -2.30 -11.08 -0.67
N ALA A 72 -2.69 -12.35 -0.80
CA ALA A 72 -2.18 -13.20 -1.86
C ALA A 72 -2.72 -12.72 -3.21
N GLU A 73 -1.85 -12.48 -4.18
CA GLU A 73 -2.28 -12.11 -5.55
C GLU A 73 -2.69 -13.34 -6.38
N VAL A 74 -2.20 -14.52 -5.99
CA VAL A 74 -2.37 -15.77 -6.71
C VAL A 74 -2.64 -16.94 -5.77
N LEU A 75 -3.25 -18.01 -6.30
CA LEU A 75 -3.35 -19.30 -5.62
C LEU A 75 -1.96 -19.93 -5.52
N GLY A 76 -1.61 -20.47 -4.36
CA GLY A 76 -0.38 -21.25 -4.20
C GLY A 76 -0.14 -21.71 -2.77
N ILE A 77 1.09 -22.12 -2.51
CA ILE A 77 1.57 -22.60 -1.21
C ILE A 77 2.51 -21.55 -0.62
N ILE A 78 2.36 -21.30 0.68
CA ILE A 78 3.17 -20.33 1.41
C ILE A 78 4.54 -20.92 1.73
N ARG A 79 5.59 -20.16 1.37
CA ARG A 79 6.97 -20.38 1.82
C ARG A 79 7.53 -19.13 2.47
N PHE A 80 8.00 -19.25 3.69
CA PHE A 80 8.62 -18.19 4.45
C PHE A 80 10.09 -18.05 4.08
N VAL A 81 10.52 -16.80 3.97
CA VAL A 81 11.92 -16.43 3.80
C VAL A 81 12.27 -15.42 4.88
N ASP A 82 13.33 -15.71 5.64
CA ASP A 82 13.81 -14.89 6.75
C ASP A 82 12.75 -14.57 7.82
N ILE A 83 11.76 -15.45 8.03
CA ILE A 83 10.80 -15.36 9.15
C ILE A 83 11.28 -16.30 10.26
N LEU A 84 12.03 -15.74 11.21
CA LEU A 84 12.78 -16.46 12.23
C LEU A 84 12.47 -15.89 13.61
N GLU A 85 11.98 -16.74 14.52
CA GLU A 85 11.60 -16.34 15.87
C GLU A 85 12.80 -15.83 16.68
N GLY A 86 12.62 -14.68 17.31
CA GLY A 86 13.66 -13.99 18.09
C GLY A 86 14.65 -13.18 17.25
N GLU A 87 14.68 -13.37 15.92
CA GLU A 87 15.59 -12.66 15.02
C GLU A 87 14.88 -11.66 14.13
N THR A 88 13.77 -12.07 13.50
CA THR A 88 13.00 -11.21 12.58
C THR A 88 11.51 -11.17 12.90
N ILE A 89 11.01 -12.11 13.71
CA ILE A 89 9.67 -12.05 14.28
C ILE A 89 9.68 -12.25 15.81
N ARG A 90 8.63 -11.77 16.47
CA ARG A 90 8.27 -12.11 17.84
C ARG A 90 6.81 -12.57 17.89
N VAL A 91 6.46 -13.42 18.84
CA VAL A 91 5.06 -13.82 19.08
C VAL A 91 4.45 -12.86 20.11
N GLU A 92 3.39 -12.11 19.73
CA GLU A 92 2.65 -11.24 20.66
C GLU A 92 1.50 -12.00 21.31
N GLU A 93 1.49 -12.15 22.64
CA GLU A 93 0.34 -12.71 23.35
C GLU A 93 -0.88 -11.78 23.21
N GLU A 94 -1.90 -12.20 22.45
CA GLU A 94 -3.16 -11.47 22.35
C GLU A 94 -4.00 -11.61 23.63
N ARG A 95 -4.01 -12.79 24.25
CA ARG A 95 -4.72 -13.14 25.51
C ARG A 95 -4.03 -14.29 26.24
N LYS A 96 -4.13 -14.33 27.58
CA LYS A 96 -3.65 -15.47 28.40
C LYS A 96 -4.24 -16.80 27.88
N GLY A 97 -3.38 -17.66 27.34
CA GLY A 97 -3.75 -19.02 26.89
C GLY A 97 -3.99 -19.19 25.39
N GLN A 98 -3.83 -18.14 24.57
CA GLN A 98 -3.81 -18.27 23.10
C GLN A 98 -2.40 -18.04 22.57
N VAL A 99 -1.98 -18.87 21.60
CA VAL A 99 -0.74 -18.64 20.86
C VAL A 99 -0.88 -17.32 20.13
N GLY A 100 0.06 -16.41 20.39
CA GLY A 100 0.10 -15.09 19.78
C GLY A 100 0.32 -15.13 18.27
N LYS A 101 0.00 -14.04 17.58
CA LYS A 101 0.34 -13.90 16.16
C LYS A 101 1.79 -13.48 16.00
N PRO A 102 2.53 -14.00 15.00
CA PRO A 102 3.87 -13.54 14.69
C PRO A 102 3.84 -12.08 14.21
N VAL A 103 4.70 -11.25 14.80
CA VAL A 103 4.89 -9.85 14.44
C VAL A 103 6.31 -9.64 13.99
N VAL A 104 6.49 -9.08 12.80
CA VAL A 104 7.81 -8.72 12.29
C VAL A 104 8.43 -7.63 13.15
N ILE A 105 9.63 -7.87 13.65
CA ILE A 105 10.39 -6.92 14.46
C ILE A 105 11.43 -6.20 13.61
N GLU A 106 11.86 -5.04 14.09
CA GLU A 106 13.07 -4.41 13.55
C GLU A 106 14.25 -5.36 13.73
N HIS A 107 14.98 -5.61 12.65
CA HIS A 107 16.12 -6.50 12.63
C HIS A 107 17.25 -5.84 11.86
N LYS A 108 18.49 -6.10 12.29
CA LYS A 108 19.70 -5.57 11.65
C LYS A 108 20.37 -6.69 10.86
N GLY A 109 20.87 -6.38 9.67
CA GLY A 109 21.64 -7.33 8.85
C GLY A 109 21.02 -7.59 7.48
N ASP A 110 21.26 -8.78 6.94
CA ASP A 110 20.89 -9.17 5.56
C ASP A 110 19.59 -9.98 5.49
N LYS A 111 18.86 -10.10 6.61
CA LYS A 111 17.58 -10.80 6.67
C LYS A 111 16.47 -9.90 6.18
N HIS A 112 15.54 -10.47 5.42
CA HIS A 112 14.45 -9.74 4.79
C HIS A 112 13.16 -10.57 4.83
N PRO A 113 12.38 -10.49 5.91
CA PRO A 113 11.13 -11.22 6.08
C PRO A 113 10.22 -11.09 4.87
N GLN A 114 9.87 -12.21 4.27
CA GLN A 114 9.06 -12.31 3.07
C GLN A 114 8.18 -13.55 3.13
N ILE A 115 7.02 -13.43 2.50
CA ILE A 115 6.14 -14.54 2.18
C ILE A 115 6.23 -14.76 0.66
N ILE A 116 6.63 -15.95 0.27
CA ILE A 116 6.61 -16.40 -1.12
C ILE A 116 5.37 -17.25 -1.32
N VAL A 117 4.68 -17.02 -2.44
CA VAL A 117 3.64 -17.90 -2.93
C VAL A 117 4.24 -18.73 -4.07
N GLU A 118 4.23 -20.05 -3.94
CA GLU A 118 4.79 -20.98 -4.94
C GLU A 118 3.78 -22.01 -5.43
N ASP A 119 4.06 -22.62 -6.59
CA ASP A 119 3.30 -23.77 -7.09
C ASP A 119 3.75 -25.08 -6.42
N ALA A 120 3.12 -26.20 -6.80
CA ALA A 120 3.42 -27.52 -6.25
C ALA A 120 4.85 -27.99 -6.58
N GLU A 121 5.46 -27.43 -7.62
CA GLU A 121 6.82 -27.71 -8.07
C GLU A 121 7.88 -26.81 -7.40
N GLY A 122 7.47 -25.87 -6.54
CA GLY A 122 8.36 -24.94 -5.84
C GLY A 122 8.80 -23.74 -6.68
N LYS A 123 8.12 -23.46 -7.80
CA LYS A 123 8.36 -22.26 -8.59
C LYS A 123 7.69 -21.08 -7.91
N ILE A 124 8.45 -20.01 -7.73
CA ILE A 124 7.98 -18.74 -7.18
C ILE A 124 6.94 -18.14 -8.15
N LEU A 125 5.71 -18.01 -7.67
CA LEU A 125 4.61 -17.32 -8.36
C LEU A 125 4.54 -15.86 -7.96
N ASP A 126 4.74 -15.56 -6.67
CA ASP A 126 4.72 -14.20 -6.15
C ASP A 126 5.57 -14.03 -4.87
N VAL A 127 5.96 -12.78 -4.56
CA VAL A 127 6.79 -12.43 -3.40
C VAL A 127 6.22 -11.22 -2.68
N HIS A 128 5.86 -11.38 -1.41
CA HIS A 128 5.36 -10.33 -0.53
C HIS A 128 6.39 -9.98 0.53
N TYR A 129 6.86 -8.73 0.52
CA TYR A 129 7.78 -8.20 1.52
C TYR A 129 7.03 -7.82 2.79
N LEU A 130 7.56 -8.22 3.96
CA LEU A 130 6.96 -7.90 5.25
C LEU A 130 7.76 -6.80 5.96
N PRO A 131 7.21 -5.58 6.08
CA PRO A 131 7.85 -4.52 6.85
C PRO A 131 7.77 -4.80 8.37
N ALA A 132 8.60 -4.09 9.14
CA ALA A 132 8.52 -4.12 10.59
C ALA A 132 7.11 -3.71 11.08
N GLY A 133 6.59 -4.43 12.07
CA GLY A 133 5.24 -4.26 12.61
C GLY A 133 4.13 -4.98 11.83
N ALA A 134 4.44 -5.63 10.71
CA ALA A 134 3.49 -6.51 10.03
C ALA A 134 3.18 -7.74 10.91
N ARG A 135 1.88 -8.05 11.05
CA ARG A 135 1.37 -9.25 11.71
C ARG A 135 1.08 -10.30 10.66
N VAL A 136 1.68 -11.47 10.79
CA VAL A 136 1.51 -12.60 9.88
C VAL A 136 0.25 -13.37 10.25
N GLU A 137 -0.57 -13.68 9.25
CA GLU A 137 -1.88 -14.33 9.38
C GLU A 137 -1.90 -15.76 8.84
N VAL A 138 -0.81 -16.18 8.18
CA VAL A 138 -0.65 -17.50 7.59
C VAL A 138 0.48 -18.29 8.24
N VAL A 139 0.57 -19.58 7.93
CA VAL A 139 1.65 -20.47 8.38
C VAL A 139 2.42 -21.07 7.20
N GLU A 140 3.64 -21.53 7.45
CA GLU A 140 4.48 -22.22 6.46
C GLU A 140 3.74 -23.42 5.85
N GLY A 141 3.79 -23.55 4.53
CA GLY A 141 3.14 -24.64 3.78
C GLY A 141 1.62 -24.51 3.64
N GLN A 142 1.01 -23.45 4.16
CA GLN A 142 -0.42 -23.21 4.00
C GLN A 142 -0.78 -22.96 2.52
N GLN A 143 -1.84 -23.60 2.05
CA GLN A 143 -2.44 -23.28 0.77
C GLN A 143 -3.29 -22.01 0.89
N VAL A 144 -3.10 -21.06 -0.02
CA VAL A 144 -3.80 -19.76 -0.01
C VAL A 144 -4.47 -19.47 -1.35
N HIS A 145 -5.61 -18.79 -1.31
CA HIS A 145 -6.31 -18.31 -2.50
C HIS A 145 -6.04 -16.82 -2.76
N ALA A 146 -6.19 -16.38 -4.00
CA ALA A 146 -6.11 -14.96 -4.33
C ALA A 146 -7.12 -14.15 -3.50
N GLY A 147 -6.67 -13.04 -2.91
CA GLY A 147 -7.46 -12.21 -1.99
C GLY A 147 -7.38 -12.61 -0.52
N GLN A 148 -6.80 -13.77 -0.20
CA GLN A 148 -6.61 -14.19 1.19
C GLN A 148 -5.58 -13.31 1.91
N LEU A 149 -5.84 -12.97 3.17
CA LEU A 149 -4.95 -12.17 4.00
C LEU A 149 -3.70 -12.97 4.42
N LEU A 150 -2.53 -12.51 3.98
CA LEU A 150 -1.24 -13.09 4.34
C LEU A 150 -0.66 -12.45 5.59
N ALA A 151 -0.74 -11.12 5.64
CA ALA A 151 -0.30 -10.32 6.75
C ALA A 151 -1.03 -8.98 6.75
N HIS A 152 -0.96 -8.24 7.85
CA HIS A 152 -1.44 -6.87 7.89
C HIS A 152 -0.57 -6.02 8.79
N GLN A 153 -0.46 -4.74 8.47
CA GLN A 153 0.15 -3.76 9.34
C GLN A 153 -0.94 -2.88 9.93
N PRO A 154 -0.94 -2.57 11.24
CA PRO A 154 -1.73 -1.45 11.73
C PRO A 154 -1.31 -0.22 10.95
N ARG A 155 -2.25 0.47 10.34
CA ARG A 155 -1.99 1.84 9.94
C ARG A 155 -1.70 2.55 11.24
N ALA A 156 -0.54 3.20 11.32
CA ALA A 156 -0.37 4.21 12.34
C ALA A 156 -1.57 5.12 12.19
N THR A 157 -2.51 5.10 13.15
CA THR A 157 -3.49 6.17 13.33
C THR A 157 -2.62 7.38 13.22
N GLY A 158 -2.75 8.18 12.15
CA GLY A 158 -1.82 9.26 11.84
C GLY A 158 -1.66 10.02 13.14
N GLY A 159 -0.56 9.73 13.85
CA GLY A 159 -0.44 10.10 15.23
C GLY A 159 -0.52 11.59 15.16
N THR A 160 -1.47 12.20 15.88
CA THR A 160 -1.67 13.64 15.89
C THR A 160 -0.29 14.27 15.82
N GLN A 161 0.09 14.77 14.64
CA GLN A 161 1.44 15.29 14.47
C GLN A 161 1.54 16.35 15.55
N ASP A 162 2.51 16.15 16.43
CA ASP A 162 2.66 16.83 17.71
C ASP A 162 2.08 18.25 17.60
N ILE A 163 0.98 18.52 18.34
CA ILE A 163 0.17 19.75 18.19
C ILE A 163 1.05 21.00 18.43
N THR A 164 2.19 20.82 19.10
CA THR A 164 3.20 21.85 19.35
C THR A 164 4.21 22.05 18.20
N GLY A 165 4.26 21.14 17.22
CA GLY A 165 5.19 21.10 16.08
C GLY A 165 4.60 21.43 14.71
N GLY A 166 3.34 21.86 14.64
CA GLY A 166 2.65 22.16 13.37
C GLY A 166 3.27 23.32 12.56
N LEU A 167 3.75 24.38 13.23
CA LEU A 167 4.45 25.50 12.55
C LEU A 167 5.74 25.04 11.85
N PRO A 168 6.64 24.26 12.49
CA PRO A 168 7.80 23.67 11.80
C PRO A 168 7.44 22.94 10.50
N ARG A 169 6.36 22.16 10.48
CA ARG A 169 5.92 21.46 9.25
C ARG A 169 5.41 22.43 8.18
N VAL A 170 4.65 23.46 8.56
CA VAL A 170 4.22 24.52 7.65
C VAL A 170 5.44 25.26 7.08
N THR A 171 6.42 25.60 7.92
CA THR A 171 7.68 26.22 7.49
C THR A 171 8.47 25.32 6.54
N GLU A 172 8.56 24.01 6.81
CA GLU A 172 9.18 23.04 5.89
C GLU A 172 8.51 23.02 4.51
N VAL A 173 7.17 23.05 4.50
CA VAL A 173 6.34 23.07 3.29
C VAL A 173 6.54 24.38 2.51
N PHE A 174 6.57 25.53 3.19
CA PHE A 174 6.81 26.84 2.58
C PHE A 174 8.24 27.03 2.08
N GLU A 175 9.23 26.49 2.79
CA GLU A 175 10.63 26.51 2.36
C GLU A 175 10.97 25.42 1.33
N ALA A 176 9.99 24.60 0.93
CA ALA A 176 10.14 23.46 0.03
C ALA A 176 11.29 22.51 0.44
N ARG A 177 11.55 22.37 1.75
CA ARG A 177 12.66 21.55 2.23
C ARG A 177 12.41 20.08 1.92
N LYS A 178 13.49 19.37 1.59
CA LYS A 178 13.44 17.91 1.45
C LYS A 178 13.17 17.29 2.83
N PRO A 179 12.10 16.48 2.98
CA PRO A 179 11.84 15.77 4.24
C PRO A 179 13.00 14.87 4.65
N LYS A 180 13.10 14.56 5.95
CA LYS A 180 14.14 13.69 6.49
C LYS A 180 14.06 12.26 5.94
N ASP A 181 12.84 11.74 5.77
CA ASP A 181 12.60 10.38 5.26
C ASP A 181 11.55 10.41 4.14
N PRO A 182 11.89 10.90 2.93
CA PRO A 182 10.92 11.11 1.86
C PRO A 182 10.52 9.79 1.19
N ALA A 183 9.27 9.71 0.73
CA ALA A 183 8.83 8.62 -0.12
C ALA A 183 9.55 8.65 -1.46
N ALA A 184 9.88 7.47 -2.01
CA ALA A 184 10.24 7.36 -3.42
C ALA A 184 8.99 7.56 -4.28
N MET A 185 9.13 8.29 -5.37
CA MET A 185 8.02 8.63 -6.27
C MET A 185 8.35 8.21 -7.69
N ALA A 186 7.38 7.66 -8.41
CA ALA A 186 7.55 7.19 -9.77
C ALA A 186 7.89 8.36 -10.72
N GLU A 187 9.06 8.31 -11.36
CA GLU A 187 9.46 9.34 -12.34
C GLU A 187 8.72 9.27 -13.67
N ILE A 188 8.24 8.10 -14.04
CA ILE A 188 7.50 7.84 -15.28
C ILE A 188 6.32 6.92 -14.98
N SER A 189 5.32 6.91 -15.86
CA SER A 189 4.25 5.91 -15.82
C SER A 189 4.72 4.60 -16.44
N GLY A 190 4.34 3.47 -15.85
CA GLY A 190 4.73 2.17 -16.38
C GLY A 190 4.47 1.00 -15.43
N ARG A 191 4.93 -0.18 -15.86
CA ARG A 191 4.84 -1.41 -15.07
C ARG A 191 5.96 -1.48 -14.03
N VAL A 192 5.61 -1.87 -12.81
CA VAL A 192 6.51 -2.02 -11.67
C VAL A 192 7.24 -3.37 -11.73
N GLU A 193 8.55 -3.35 -11.58
CA GLU A 193 9.37 -4.52 -11.27
C GLU A 193 10.13 -4.28 -9.97
N LEU A 194 10.18 -5.30 -9.11
CA LEU A 194 10.93 -5.25 -7.86
C LEU A 194 12.17 -6.12 -7.99
N ARG A 195 13.36 -5.54 -7.73
CA ARG A 195 14.62 -6.26 -7.72
C ARG A 195 15.33 -6.09 -6.39
N SER A 196 15.69 -7.20 -5.76
CA SER A 196 16.64 -7.19 -4.65
C SER A 196 17.99 -6.70 -5.17
N ASP A 197 18.57 -5.67 -4.53
CA ASP A 197 19.90 -5.18 -4.88
C ASP A 197 20.97 -6.12 -4.30
N LYS A 198 22.15 -6.17 -4.94
CA LYS A 198 23.34 -6.84 -4.38
C LYS A 198 23.90 -6.07 -3.18
N ARG A 199 23.58 -4.78 -3.06
CA ARG A 199 23.98 -3.93 -1.93
C ARG A 199 23.07 -4.20 -0.73
N LYS A 200 23.68 -4.49 0.42
CA LYS A 200 22.97 -4.78 1.68
C LYS A 200 21.92 -3.73 2.01
N GLY A 201 20.71 -4.19 2.37
CA GLY A 201 19.62 -3.34 2.87
C GLY A 201 18.88 -2.47 1.84
N LYS A 202 19.17 -2.62 0.54
CA LYS A 202 18.50 -1.86 -0.52
C LYS A 202 17.71 -2.76 -1.46
N MET A 203 16.68 -2.18 -2.04
CA MET A 203 15.88 -2.76 -3.11
C MET A 203 15.75 -1.72 -4.22
N THR A 204 15.60 -2.19 -5.45
CA THR A 204 15.38 -1.34 -6.62
C THR A 204 13.98 -1.57 -7.15
N ILE A 205 13.19 -0.50 -7.19
CA ILE A 205 11.89 -0.45 -7.86
C ILE A 205 12.14 0.10 -9.26
N ILE A 206 11.87 -0.70 -10.27
CA ILE A 206 12.06 -0.33 -11.67
C ILE A 206 10.69 -0.07 -12.27
N ILE A 207 10.49 1.12 -12.83
CA ILE A 207 9.28 1.44 -13.59
C ILE A 207 9.63 1.36 -15.07
N ARG A 208 8.92 0.51 -15.81
CA ARG A 208 9.10 0.32 -17.25
C ARG A 208 7.94 0.92 -18.02
N GLY A 209 8.19 2.03 -18.70
CA GLY A 209 7.21 2.68 -19.56
C GLY A 209 6.97 1.93 -20.87
N GLU A 210 5.84 2.19 -21.51
CA GLU A 210 5.44 1.52 -22.76
C GLU A 210 6.42 1.79 -23.92
N SER A 211 7.12 2.92 -23.90
CA SER A 211 8.15 3.29 -24.88
C SER A 211 9.47 2.55 -24.71
N GLY A 212 9.58 1.66 -23.71
CA GLY A 212 10.83 0.98 -23.33
C GLY A 212 11.76 1.80 -22.45
N MET A 213 11.34 3.01 -22.02
CA MET A 213 12.08 3.77 -21.01
C MET A 213 11.97 3.09 -19.65
N GLU A 214 13.10 2.96 -18.95
CA GLU A 214 13.16 2.41 -17.60
C GLU A 214 13.68 3.45 -16.60
N LYS A 215 13.08 3.48 -15.41
CA LYS A 215 13.53 4.31 -14.29
C LYS A 215 13.68 3.49 -13.02
N GLU A 216 14.90 3.47 -12.49
CA GLU A 216 15.25 2.76 -11.27
C GLU A 216 15.15 3.69 -10.06
N HIS A 217 14.53 3.20 -8.98
CA HIS A 217 14.37 3.90 -7.71
C HIS A 217 14.93 3.00 -6.61
N HIS A 218 16.06 3.39 -6.03
CA HIS A 218 16.68 2.64 -4.94
C HIS A 218 16.06 3.05 -3.60
N VAL A 219 15.46 2.09 -2.90
CA VAL A 219 14.76 2.30 -1.64
C VAL A 219 15.32 1.39 -0.55
N PRO A 220 15.21 1.78 0.73
CA PRO A 220 15.45 0.87 1.85
C PRO A 220 14.48 -0.32 1.77
N ARG A 221 14.97 -1.53 2.05
CA ARG A 221 14.17 -2.76 1.93
C ARG A 221 13.18 -2.98 3.08
N ASP A 222 13.44 -2.35 4.23
CA ASP A 222 12.61 -2.34 5.43
C ASP A 222 11.42 -1.37 5.32
N ARG A 223 11.43 -0.48 4.33
CA ARG A 223 10.37 0.48 4.09
C ARG A 223 9.15 -0.20 3.47
N HIS A 224 7.94 0.18 3.93
CA HIS A 224 6.70 -0.29 3.33
C HIS A 224 6.59 0.16 1.87
N LEU A 225 6.28 -0.79 0.99
CA LEU A 225 6.05 -0.53 -0.43
C LEU A 225 4.57 -0.28 -0.69
N ASN A 226 4.30 0.81 -1.39
CA ASN A 226 2.96 1.15 -1.87
C ASN A 226 2.63 0.49 -3.21
N VAL A 227 3.59 -0.25 -3.77
CA VAL A 227 3.47 -0.98 -5.04
C VAL A 227 3.85 -2.45 -4.86
N HIS A 228 3.31 -3.28 -5.74
CA HIS A 228 3.64 -4.69 -5.88
C HIS A 228 4.26 -4.96 -7.26
N ALA A 229 4.94 -6.10 -7.41
CA ALA A 229 5.49 -6.48 -8.71
C ALA A 229 4.36 -6.69 -9.72
N GLY A 230 4.50 -6.10 -10.91
CA GLY A 230 3.50 -6.16 -11.97
C GLY A 230 2.43 -5.06 -11.95
N ASP A 231 2.38 -4.24 -10.89
CA ASP A 231 1.47 -3.09 -10.81
C ASP A 231 1.72 -2.07 -11.92
N MET A 232 0.70 -1.28 -12.25
CA MET A 232 0.84 -0.08 -13.09
C MET A 232 0.90 1.16 -12.19
N ALA A 233 2.05 1.84 -12.21
CA ALA A 233 2.25 3.11 -11.52
C ALA A 233 2.10 4.27 -12.51
N GLU A 234 1.49 5.36 -12.07
CA GLU A 234 1.49 6.63 -12.80
C GLU A 234 2.66 7.50 -12.38
N ALA A 235 3.14 8.37 -13.29
CA ALA A 235 4.15 9.36 -12.97
C ALA A 235 3.67 10.23 -11.78
N GLY A 236 4.47 10.23 -10.72
CA GLY A 236 4.18 10.94 -9.49
C GLY A 236 3.47 10.12 -8.41
N ASP A 237 3.23 8.82 -8.64
CA ASP A 237 2.71 7.94 -7.59
C ASP A 237 3.80 7.64 -6.53
N PRO A 238 3.46 7.65 -5.23
CA PRO A 238 4.36 7.21 -4.17
C PRO A 238 4.61 5.70 -4.27
N LEU A 239 5.87 5.30 -4.41
CA LEU A 239 6.30 3.90 -4.46
C LEU A 239 6.53 3.31 -3.06
N THR A 240 6.84 4.16 -2.08
CA THR A 240 7.03 3.78 -0.68
C THR A 240 6.29 4.75 0.24
N ASP A 241 6.12 4.40 1.50
CA ASP A 241 5.54 5.31 2.50
C ASP A 241 6.39 6.56 2.71
N GLY A 242 5.81 7.63 3.26
CA GLY A 242 6.50 8.86 3.66
C GLY A 242 6.04 10.13 2.93
N PRO A 243 6.49 11.31 3.40
CA PRO A 243 6.16 12.58 2.77
C PRO A 243 6.78 12.70 1.38
N LEU A 244 6.04 13.31 0.45
CA LEU A 244 6.53 13.63 -0.88
C LEU A 244 7.46 14.84 -0.85
N VAL A 245 8.38 14.90 -1.82
CA VAL A 245 9.30 16.02 -1.98
C VAL A 245 8.67 17.05 -2.93
N PRO A 246 8.42 18.30 -2.51
CA PRO A 246 7.81 19.34 -3.37
C PRO A 246 8.52 19.53 -4.72
N HIS A 247 9.85 19.52 -4.72
CA HIS A 247 10.64 19.63 -5.94
C HIS A 247 10.41 18.47 -6.93
N ASP A 248 10.24 17.25 -6.42
CA ASP A 248 9.96 16.11 -7.29
C ASP A 248 8.53 16.18 -7.82
N ILE A 249 7.55 16.64 -7.01
CA ILE A 249 6.17 16.85 -7.48
C ILE A 249 6.15 17.86 -8.63
N LEU A 250 6.84 19.00 -8.47
CA LEU A 250 6.92 20.02 -9.51
C LEU A 250 7.53 19.46 -10.80
N ARG A 251 8.65 18.74 -10.67
CA ARG A 251 9.39 18.18 -11.81
C ARG A 251 8.59 17.12 -12.56
N ILE A 252 7.81 16.30 -11.86
CA ILE A 252 7.11 15.13 -12.44
C ILE A 252 5.67 15.48 -12.84
N LYS A 253 4.94 16.23 -12.00
CA LYS A 253 3.50 16.51 -12.15
C LYS A 253 3.17 17.97 -12.47
N GLY A 254 4.15 18.88 -12.42
CA GLY A 254 3.97 20.30 -12.72
C GLY A 254 3.42 21.14 -11.57
N GLU A 255 3.25 22.44 -11.85
CA GLU A 255 2.93 23.48 -10.85
C GLU A 255 1.57 23.28 -10.19
N GLU A 256 0.55 22.90 -10.96
CA GLU A 256 -0.81 22.72 -10.44
C GLU A 256 -0.88 21.59 -9.41
N ALA A 257 -0.23 20.45 -9.70
CA ALA A 257 -0.18 19.33 -8.77
C ALA A 257 0.60 19.68 -7.50
N LEU A 258 1.69 20.45 -7.63
CA LEU A 258 2.43 20.97 -6.48
C LEU A 258 1.54 21.89 -5.63
N GLN A 259 0.84 22.85 -6.25
CA GLN A 259 -0.02 23.79 -5.52
C GLN A 259 -1.10 23.05 -4.73
N ARG A 260 -1.78 22.09 -5.36
CA ARG A 260 -2.78 21.25 -4.68
C ARG A 260 -2.19 20.47 -3.51
N TYR A 261 -0.99 19.92 -3.68
CA TYR A 261 -0.27 19.22 -2.61
C TYR A 261 0.05 20.15 -1.44
N LEU A 262 0.61 21.33 -1.69
CA LEU A 262 0.95 22.31 -0.64
C LEU A 262 -0.30 22.75 0.14
N ILE A 263 -1.40 23.05 -0.57
CA ILE A 263 -2.67 23.41 0.07
C ILE A 263 -3.17 22.26 0.95
N SER A 264 -3.15 21.02 0.46
CA SER A 264 -3.59 19.84 1.22
C SER A 264 -2.74 19.64 2.48
N GLU A 265 -1.42 19.73 2.39
CA GLU A 265 -0.52 19.58 3.54
C GLU A 265 -0.79 20.65 4.59
N ILE A 266 -0.94 21.91 4.18
CA ILE A 266 -1.26 23.02 5.09
C ILE A 266 -2.61 22.78 5.76
N GLN A 267 -3.64 22.43 4.99
CA GLN A 267 -4.97 22.13 5.53
C GLN A 267 -4.93 20.97 6.51
N ASN A 268 -4.14 19.92 6.25
CA ASN A 268 -4.00 18.79 7.16
C ASN A 268 -3.41 19.20 8.51
N VAL A 269 -2.42 20.09 8.53
CA VAL A 269 -1.86 20.64 9.78
C VAL A 269 -2.90 21.44 10.58
N TYR A 270 -3.77 22.20 9.91
CA TYR A 270 -4.83 22.96 10.59
C TYR A 270 -6.01 22.09 11.03
N ARG A 271 -6.39 21.07 10.23
CA ARG A 271 -7.42 20.09 10.62
C ARG A 271 -7.01 19.29 11.84
N SER A 272 -5.73 18.92 11.97
CA SER A 272 -5.22 18.27 13.19
C SER A 272 -5.26 19.18 14.43
N GLN A 273 -5.48 20.49 14.26
CA GLN A 273 -5.66 21.47 15.33
C GLN A 273 -7.14 21.84 15.57
N ASN A 274 -8.10 21.12 14.98
CA ASN A 274 -9.54 21.42 15.07
C ASN A 274 -9.94 22.83 14.57
N VAL A 275 -9.14 23.42 13.66
CA VAL A 275 -9.47 24.71 13.01
C VAL A 275 -9.98 24.44 11.60
N VAL A 276 -11.25 24.74 11.34
CA VAL A 276 -11.85 24.69 9.99
C VAL A 276 -11.43 25.93 9.23
N ILE A 277 -10.63 25.77 8.18
CA ILE A 277 -10.27 26.85 7.25
C ILE A 277 -11.04 26.63 5.94
N ASN A 278 -11.84 27.62 5.53
CA ASN A 278 -12.39 27.68 4.18
C ASN A 278 -11.32 28.23 3.24
N GLY A 279 -10.87 27.41 2.29
CA GLY A 279 -10.04 27.89 1.18
C GLY A 279 -10.92 28.66 0.19
N ALA A 280 -10.67 29.96 0.06
CA ALA A 280 -11.19 30.79 -1.02
C ALA A 280 -10.22 30.78 -2.21
#